data_AF-A0AA39AJZ4-F1
#
_entry.id   AF-A0AA39AJZ4-F1
#
_cell.length_a   1.000
_cell.length_b   1.000
_cell.length_c   1.000
_cell.angle_alpha   90.00
_cell.angle_beta   90.00
_cell.angle_gamma   90.00
#
_symmetry.space_group_name_H-M   'P 1'
#
loop_
_entity.id
_entity.type
_entity.pdbx_description
1 polymer ?
#
loop_
_entity_poly.entity_id
_entity_poly.type
_entity_poly.pdbx_seq_one_letter_code
_entity_poly.pdbx_strand_id
1 'polypeptide(L)'
;MISLDDEEQSFKKYFESMPWFALPFNDKSCEKLARYFELRVLPTLVVIGQDGKTLHSNVAEAIEQHGIQAYPFTPEKFVELEEIEKAKREAQTLESILVSGDTDFVIGKDGVKIPVSHLAGKNILLYFSAHWCPPCRAFLPKLIEAYQTIKAKDEAFEVIFISSDRDQASFDEFFSGMPWLALPFGDQRKTSLGRTFKVGSIPKLIAIEPTGRTVTTEARNLVMIHGADAYPFTDEHIKEIEAQYEEMAKGWPEKVKHALHEQHELVLTMRRMYICNGCEKEGHLRSFYCAECDFDLHPKCALEEDKRIKDDNKLEKAKPGEGWKCDGEVCSRA
;
A
#
# COMPACT_ATOMS: atom_id res chain seq x y z
N MET A 1 -12.16 31.88 -4.99
CA MET A 1 -11.86 30.66 -5.75
C MET A 1 -11.03 31.03 -6.97
N ILE A 2 -9.95 30.30 -7.19
CA ILE A 2 -9.08 30.38 -8.36
C ILE A 2 -9.27 29.05 -9.07
N SER A 3 -10.00 29.05 -10.19
CA SER A 3 -10.27 27.82 -10.92
C SER A 3 -9.09 27.50 -11.83
N LEU A 4 -8.81 26.20 -11.94
CA LEU A 4 -7.91 25.61 -12.93
C LEU A 4 -8.70 24.70 -13.89
N ASP A 5 -10.02 24.89 -13.97
CA ASP A 5 -10.87 24.16 -14.91
C ASP A 5 -10.60 24.65 -16.33
N ASP A 6 -10.49 23.72 -17.27
CA ASP A 6 -10.35 24.03 -18.69
C ASP A 6 -11.70 24.37 -19.35
N GLU A 7 -12.82 24.08 -18.66
CA GLU A 7 -14.18 24.21 -19.19
C GLU A 7 -15.02 25.24 -18.40
N GLU A 8 -15.54 26.25 -19.11
CA GLU A 8 -16.35 27.32 -18.50
C GLU A 8 -17.63 26.80 -17.85
N GLN A 9 -18.24 25.75 -18.40
CA GLN A 9 -19.47 25.17 -17.87
C GLN A 9 -19.23 24.48 -16.52
N SER A 10 -18.08 23.81 -16.37
CA SER A 10 -17.64 23.22 -15.11
C SER A 10 -17.41 24.30 -14.06
N PHE A 11 -16.68 25.36 -14.42
CA PHE A 11 -16.49 26.54 -13.56
C PHE A 11 -17.82 27.13 -13.08
N LYS A 12 -18.76 27.41 -13.99
CA LYS A 12 -20.07 28.00 -13.65
C LYS A 12 -20.86 27.13 -12.68
N LYS A 13 -20.92 25.83 -12.96
CA LYS A 13 -21.63 24.86 -12.11
C LYS A 13 -21.09 24.83 -10.69
N TYR A 14 -19.76 24.85 -10.52
CA TYR A 14 -19.15 24.90 -9.19
C TYR A 14 -19.37 26.25 -8.53
N PHE A 15 -19.19 27.34 -9.26
CA PHE A 15 -19.32 28.70 -8.74
C PHE A 15 -20.74 29.00 -8.20
N GLU A 16 -21.79 28.51 -8.87
CA GLU A 16 -23.18 28.66 -8.42
C GLU A 16 -23.44 28.10 -7.01
N SER A 17 -22.67 27.09 -6.60
CA SER A 17 -22.82 26.45 -5.29
C SER A 17 -21.99 27.11 -4.17
N MET A 18 -21.15 28.09 -4.50
CA MET A 18 -20.16 28.64 -3.59
C MET A 18 -20.58 29.99 -2.98
N PRO A 19 -20.38 30.20 -1.66
CA PRO A 19 -20.73 31.46 -1.00
C PRO A 19 -19.64 32.55 -1.12
N TRP A 20 -18.56 32.30 -1.86
CA TRP A 20 -17.38 33.18 -1.95
C TRP A 20 -17.08 33.65 -3.37
N PHE A 21 -16.34 34.75 -3.47
CA PHE A 21 -15.91 35.32 -4.75
C PHE A 21 -14.96 34.40 -5.52
N ALA A 22 -14.98 34.49 -6.85
CA ALA A 22 -14.04 33.83 -7.74
C ALA A 22 -13.37 34.86 -8.66
N LEU A 23 -12.16 34.56 -9.11
CA LEU A 23 -11.61 35.25 -10.27
C LEU A 23 -12.42 34.84 -11.52
N PRO A 24 -12.53 35.73 -12.53
CA PRO A 24 -13.19 35.39 -13.77
C PRO A 24 -12.58 34.14 -14.42
N PHE A 25 -13.41 33.36 -15.12
CA PHE A 25 -12.93 32.25 -15.93
C PHE A 25 -11.87 32.73 -16.93
N ASN A 26 -10.76 31.97 -17.06
CA ASN A 26 -9.59 32.31 -17.87
C ASN A 26 -8.87 33.63 -17.51
N ASP A 27 -9.02 34.15 -16.29
CA ASP A 27 -8.17 35.26 -15.83
C ASP A 27 -6.70 34.81 -15.75
N LYS A 28 -5.80 35.54 -16.43
CA LYS A 28 -4.35 35.24 -16.48
C LYS A 28 -3.69 35.22 -15.09
N SER A 29 -4.31 35.87 -14.11
CA SER A 29 -3.85 35.86 -12.72
C SER A 29 -3.98 34.47 -12.09
N CYS A 30 -4.89 33.61 -12.56
CA CYS A 30 -5.06 32.26 -12.03
C CYS A 30 -3.79 31.42 -12.19
N GLU A 31 -3.22 31.36 -13.40
CA GLU A 31 -1.94 30.68 -13.64
C GLU A 31 -0.79 31.29 -12.85
N LYS A 32 -0.74 32.63 -12.76
CA LYS A 32 0.29 33.34 -12.01
C LYS A 32 0.25 32.96 -10.53
N LEU A 33 -0.95 32.92 -9.94
CA LEU A 33 -1.16 32.56 -8.54
C LEU A 33 -0.86 31.07 -8.30
N ALA A 34 -1.26 30.19 -9.22
CA ALA A 34 -0.98 28.76 -9.12
C ALA A 34 0.54 28.48 -9.12
N ARG A 35 1.30 29.20 -9.95
CA ARG A 35 2.78 29.15 -9.95
C ARG A 35 3.37 29.78 -8.69
N TYR A 36 2.86 30.94 -8.27
CA TYR A 36 3.36 31.66 -7.09
C TYR A 36 3.25 30.84 -5.80
N PHE A 37 2.14 30.11 -5.63
CA PHE A 37 1.93 29.23 -4.48
C PHE A 37 2.42 27.79 -4.70
N GLU A 38 3.07 27.52 -5.83
CA GLU A 38 3.60 26.20 -6.19
C GLU A 38 2.57 25.07 -5.97
N LEU A 39 1.35 25.23 -6.47
CA LEU A 39 0.27 24.28 -6.20
C LEU A 39 0.62 22.87 -6.70
N ARG A 40 0.76 21.92 -5.77
CA ARG A 40 1.03 20.50 -6.07
C ARG A 40 -0.19 19.60 -5.91
N VAL A 41 -1.18 20.07 -5.15
CA VAL A 41 -2.33 19.27 -4.72
C VAL A 41 -3.58 20.14 -4.77
N LEU A 42 -4.70 19.55 -5.16
CA LEU A 42 -6.00 20.22 -5.17
C LEU A 42 -6.99 19.43 -4.29
N PRO A 43 -7.86 20.11 -3.53
CA PRO A 43 -7.90 21.57 -3.34
C PRO A 43 -6.72 22.10 -2.49
N THR A 44 -6.30 23.34 -2.74
CA THR A 44 -5.38 24.09 -1.87
C THR A 44 -6.06 25.34 -1.35
N LEU A 45 -6.00 25.57 -0.04
CA LEU A 45 -6.55 26.76 0.61
C LEU A 45 -5.47 27.56 1.32
N VAL A 46 -5.05 28.66 0.69
CA VAL A 46 -4.05 29.58 1.25
C VAL A 46 -4.72 30.58 2.20
N VAL A 47 -4.13 30.80 3.38
CA VAL A 47 -4.59 31.83 4.32
C VAL A 47 -3.71 33.06 4.17
N ILE A 48 -4.32 34.19 3.84
CA ILE A 48 -3.67 35.50 3.73
C ILE A 48 -4.09 36.36 4.92
N GLY A 49 -3.11 36.97 5.59
CA GLY A 49 -3.32 37.87 6.72
C GLY A 49 -3.83 39.24 6.28
N GLN A 50 -4.29 40.03 7.26
CA GLN A 50 -4.75 41.41 7.00
C GLN A 50 -3.66 42.32 6.44
N ASP A 51 -2.39 41.99 6.68
CA ASP A 51 -1.22 42.68 6.13
C ASP A 51 -0.85 42.22 4.69
N GLY A 52 -1.67 41.33 4.10
CA GLY A 52 -1.45 40.78 2.77
C GLY A 52 -0.39 39.68 2.71
N LYS A 53 0.23 39.29 3.85
CA LYS A 53 1.21 38.21 3.87
C LYS A 53 0.52 36.85 3.95
N THR A 54 1.20 35.83 3.44
CA THR A 54 0.74 34.44 3.57
C THR A 54 0.97 33.97 5.00
N LEU A 55 -0.11 33.65 5.71
CA LEU A 55 -0.07 33.07 7.05
C LEU A 55 0.09 31.55 7.00
N HIS A 56 -0.57 30.90 6.04
CA HIS A 56 -0.47 29.45 5.83
C HIS A 56 -0.63 29.10 4.36
N SER A 57 0.23 28.22 3.84
CA SER A 57 0.28 27.88 2.41
C SER A 57 -0.81 26.90 1.98
N ASN A 58 -1.28 26.02 2.85
CA ASN A 58 -2.44 25.18 2.57
C ASN A 58 -3.13 24.67 3.84
N VAL A 59 -4.34 25.16 4.17
CA VAL A 59 -5.13 24.69 5.33
C VAL A 59 -6.24 23.73 4.96
N ALA A 60 -6.32 23.28 3.70
CA ALA A 60 -7.38 22.39 3.24
C ALA A 60 -7.44 21.09 4.07
N GLU A 61 -6.29 20.46 4.31
CA GLU A 61 -6.20 19.23 5.10
C GLU A 61 -6.70 19.44 6.54
N ALA A 62 -6.36 20.56 7.17
CA ALA A 62 -6.78 20.86 8.53
C ALA A 62 -8.30 21.06 8.63
N ILE A 63 -8.93 21.67 7.61
CA ILE A 63 -10.39 21.77 7.55
C ILE A 63 -11.02 20.39 7.33
N GLU A 64 -10.45 19.55 6.46
CA GLU A 64 -10.96 18.19 6.25
C GLU A 64 -10.88 17.33 7.52
N GLN A 65 -9.85 17.51 8.34
CA GLN A 65 -9.61 16.73 9.55
C GLN A 65 -10.32 17.28 10.79
N HIS A 66 -10.32 18.59 10.98
CA HIS A 66 -10.80 19.24 12.21
C HIS A 66 -12.03 20.13 11.99
N GLY A 67 -12.44 20.38 10.74
CA GLY A 67 -13.54 21.26 10.42
C GLY A 67 -13.34 22.65 11.00
N ILE A 68 -14.37 23.16 11.68
CA ILE A 68 -14.33 24.49 12.31
C ILE A 68 -13.29 24.61 13.42
N GLN A 69 -12.85 23.49 14.01
CA GLN A 69 -11.85 23.51 15.08
C GLN A 69 -10.45 23.86 14.56
N ALA A 70 -10.22 23.80 13.25
CA ALA A 70 -8.98 24.29 12.64
C ALA A 70 -8.85 25.83 12.71
N TYR A 71 -9.95 26.53 12.98
CA TYR A 71 -9.95 27.98 13.13
C TYR A 71 -9.65 28.38 14.58
N PRO A 72 -8.90 29.48 14.82
CA PRO A 72 -8.26 30.34 13.82
C PRO A 72 -7.00 29.67 13.23
N PHE A 73 -6.74 29.86 11.94
CA PHE A 73 -5.59 29.26 11.24
C PHE A 73 -4.25 29.94 11.62
N THR A 74 -3.91 29.95 12.90
CA THR A 74 -2.67 30.52 13.44
C THR A 74 -1.68 29.41 13.77
N PRO A 75 -0.37 29.68 13.77
CA PRO A 75 0.65 28.70 14.16
C PRO A 75 0.35 28.05 15.53
N GLU A 76 -0.11 28.82 16.50
CA GLU A 76 -0.44 28.32 17.85
C GLU A 76 -1.60 27.34 17.81
N LYS A 77 -2.62 27.58 16.97
CA LYS A 77 -3.74 26.66 16.83
C LYS A 77 -3.32 25.35 16.18
N PHE A 78 -2.41 25.38 15.21
CA PHE A 78 -1.87 24.16 14.61
C PHE A 78 -1.08 23.33 15.60
N VAL A 79 -0.27 23.96 16.46
CA VAL A 79 0.42 23.27 17.56
C VAL A 79 -0.59 22.60 18.50
N GLU A 80 -1.66 23.31 18.89
CA GLU A 80 -2.74 22.74 19.72
C GLU A 80 -3.40 21.51 19.05
N LEU A 81 -3.69 21.59 17.75
CA LEU A 81 -4.29 20.48 17.00
C LEU A 81 -3.36 19.28 16.91
N GLU A 82 -2.07 19.51 16.67
CA GLU A 82 -1.06 18.44 16.65
C GLU A 82 -0.95 17.74 18.01
N GLU A 83 -1.00 18.49 19.12
CA GLU A 83 -1.01 17.93 20.47
C GLU A 83 -2.28 17.09 20.73
N ILE A 84 -3.45 17.56 20.29
CA ILE A 84 -4.70 16.80 20.37
C ILE A 84 -4.61 15.52 19.55
N GLU A 85 -4.09 15.58 18.34
CA GLU A 85 -3.91 14.40 17.49
C GLU A 85 -2.93 13.41 18.12
N LYS A 86 -1.81 13.90 18.65
CA LYS A 86 -0.82 13.08 19.34
C LYS A 86 -1.45 12.38 20.54
N ALA A 87 -2.17 13.11 21.39
CA ALA A 87 -2.86 12.53 22.54
C ALA A 87 -3.90 11.48 22.11
N LYS A 88 -4.64 11.72 21.02
CA LYS A 88 -5.57 10.73 20.45
C LYS A 88 -4.86 9.47 19.96
N ARG A 89 -3.71 9.61 19.28
CA ARG A 89 -2.91 8.46 18.82
C ARG A 89 -2.32 7.67 19.98
N GLU A 90 -1.87 8.35 21.03
CA GLU A 90 -1.34 7.72 22.24
C GLU A 90 -2.42 6.98 23.04
N ALA A 91 -3.64 7.53 23.08
CA ALA A 91 -4.80 6.92 23.73
C ALA A 91 -5.58 5.93 22.83
N GLN A 92 -5.11 5.68 21.61
CA GLN A 92 -5.79 4.81 20.65
C GLN A 92 -5.89 3.38 21.19
N THR A 93 -7.10 2.83 21.19
CA THR A 93 -7.37 1.40 21.39
C THR A 93 -8.01 0.80 20.16
N LEU A 94 -8.10 -0.53 20.11
CA LEU A 94 -8.73 -1.22 19.00
C LEU A 94 -10.22 -0.86 18.91
N GLU A 95 -10.91 -0.81 20.05
CA GLU A 95 -12.31 -0.44 20.15
C GLU A 95 -12.54 0.99 19.68
N SER A 96 -11.63 1.92 20.02
CA SER A 96 -11.76 3.34 19.63
C SER A 96 -11.79 3.54 18.11
N ILE A 97 -11.19 2.62 17.34
CA ILE A 97 -11.14 2.69 15.87
C ILE A 97 -12.12 1.72 15.18
N LEU A 98 -12.44 0.58 15.80
CA LEU A 98 -13.30 -0.45 15.22
C LEU A 98 -14.72 -0.49 15.80
N VAL A 99 -15.07 0.29 16.82
CA VAL A 99 -16.45 0.34 17.35
C VAL A 99 -17.09 1.68 17.01
N SER A 100 -18.29 1.66 16.44
CA SER A 100 -19.08 2.87 16.17
C SER A 100 -20.56 2.63 16.47
N GLY A 101 -21.07 3.22 17.56
CA GLY A 101 -22.43 2.94 18.04
C GLY A 101 -22.65 1.45 18.25
N ASP A 102 -23.68 0.90 17.63
CA ASP A 102 -24.01 -0.53 17.68
C ASP A 102 -23.19 -1.41 16.71
N THR A 103 -22.26 -0.82 15.94
CA THR A 103 -21.36 -1.56 15.05
C THR A 103 -20.05 -1.89 15.76
N ASP A 104 -20.08 -2.99 16.50
CA ASP A 104 -18.98 -3.51 17.34
C ASP A 104 -18.44 -4.85 16.85
N PHE A 105 -18.69 -5.20 15.59
CA PHE A 105 -18.29 -6.48 15.00
C PHE A 105 -17.61 -6.30 13.65
N VAL A 106 -16.84 -7.31 13.25
CA VAL A 106 -16.38 -7.54 11.87
C VAL A 106 -17.02 -8.82 11.34
N ILE A 107 -16.92 -9.08 10.04
CA ILE A 107 -17.45 -10.29 9.42
C ILE A 107 -16.33 -11.25 9.02
N GLY A 108 -16.52 -12.52 9.32
CA GLY A 108 -15.74 -13.61 8.75
C GLY A 108 -16.32 -14.11 7.44
N LYS A 109 -15.88 -15.28 7.03
CA LYS A 109 -16.51 -16.02 5.93
C LYS A 109 -17.98 -16.30 6.23
N ASP A 110 -18.77 -16.37 5.16
CA ASP A 110 -20.21 -16.62 5.20
C ASP A 110 -21.03 -15.60 6.00
N GLY A 111 -20.45 -14.42 6.27
CA GLY A 111 -21.13 -13.32 6.97
C GLY A 111 -21.21 -13.49 8.49
N VAL A 112 -20.47 -14.45 9.07
CA VAL A 112 -20.43 -14.65 10.53
C VAL A 112 -19.91 -13.39 11.21
N LYS A 113 -20.69 -12.83 12.13
CA LYS A 113 -20.29 -11.65 12.91
C LYS A 113 -19.36 -12.04 14.05
N ILE A 114 -18.23 -11.36 14.14
CA ILE A 114 -17.19 -11.56 15.15
C ILE A 114 -17.06 -10.25 15.94
N PRO A 115 -17.35 -10.26 17.24
CA PRO A 115 -17.20 -9.07 18.08
C PRO A 115 -15.76 -8.54 18.06
N VAL A 116 -15.59 -7.22 18.03
CA VAL A 116 -14.28 -6.55 18.08
C VAL A 116 -13.52 -6.90 19.37
N SER A 117 -14.24 -7.15 20.48
CA SER A 117 -13.64 -7.61 21.73
C SER A 117 -12.90 -8.94 21.62
N HIS A 118 -13.26 -9.82 20.66
CA HIS A 118 -12.52 -11.06 20.39
C HIS A 118 -11.20 -10.83 19.63
N LEU A 119 -11.00 -9.62 19.13
CA LEU A 119 -9.79 -9.19 18.41
C LEU A 119 -8.84 -8.39 19.31
N ALA A 120 -9.29 -7.96 20.49
CA ALA A 120 -8.45 -7.29 21.47
C ALA A 120 -7.25 -8.16 21.85
N GLY A 121 -6.05 -7.57 21.95
CA GLY A 121 -4.82 -8.31 22.21
C GLY A 121 -4.19 -9.01 20.99
N LYS A 122 -4.77 -8.85 19.79
CA LYS A 122 -4.19 -9.37 18.55
C LYS A 122 -3.39 -8.31 17.80
N ASN A 123 -2.38 -8.74 17.05
CA ASN A 123 -1.77 -7.94 16.01
C ASN A 123 -2.71 -7.90 14.80
N ILE A 124 -3.08 -6.71 14.33
CA ILE A 124 -4.08 -6.54 13.29
C ILE A 124 -3.52 -5.71 12.15
N LEU A 125 -3.70 -6.19 10.92
CA LEU A 125 -3.55 -5.35 9.73
C LEU A 125 -4.92 -4.86 9.24
N LEU A 126 -5.08 -3.55 9.13
CA LEU A 126 -6.22 -2.96 8.44
C LEU A 126 -5.89 -2.81 6.95
N TYR A 127 -6.62 -3.51 6.09
CA TYR A 127 -6.35 -3.59 4.66
C TYR A 127 -7.38 -2.82 3.83
N PHE A 128 -7.02 -1.60 3.42
CA PHE A 128 -7.84 -0.80 2.52
C PHE A 128 -7.57 -1.18 1.07
N SER A 129 -8.59 -1.69 0.39
CA SER A 129 -8.45 -2.26 -0.95
C SER A 129 -9.79 -2.30 -1.70
N ALA A 130 -9.76 -2.70 -2.96
CA ALA A 130 -10.96 -2.91 -3.77
C ALA A 130 -10.68 -3.85 -4.96
N HIS A 131 -11.72 -4.54 -5.42
CA HIS A 131 -11.66 -5.44 -6.57
C HIS A 131 -11.26 -4.70 -7.85
N TRP A 132 -11.85 -3.54 -8.09
CA TRP A 132 -11.64 -2.75 -9.31
C TRP A 132 -10.22 -2.17 -9.44
N CYS A 133 -9.44 -2.17 -8.35
CA CYS A 133 -8.10 -1.56 -8.27
C CYS A 133 -7.00 -2.53 -8.76
N PRO A 134 -6.33 -2.27 -9.89
CA PRO A 134 -5.25 -3.14 -10.40
C PRO A 134 -4.07 -3.37 -9.43
N PRO A 135 -3.47 -2.34 -8.80
CA PRO A 135 -2.37 -2.57 -7.86
C PRO A 135 -2.82 -3.34 -6.61
N CYS A 136 -4.11 -3.27 -6.27
CA CYS A 136 -4.69 -4.04 -5.17
C CYS A 136 -4.72 -5.54 -5.50
N ARG A 137 -5.17 -5.91 -6.70
CA ARG A 137 -5.17 -7.31 -7.17
C ARG A 137 -3.75 -7.86 -7.28
N ALA A 138 -2.79 -7.05 -7.74
CA ALA A 138 -1.39 -7.44 -7.81
C ALA A 138 -0.76 -7.68 -6.42
N PHE A 139 -1.18 -6.91 -5.41
CA PHE A 139 -0.65 -7.04 -4.06
C PHE A 139 -1.27 -8.19 -3.25
N LEU A 140 -2.53 -8.56 -3.54
CA LEU A 140 -3.27 -9.54 -2.77
C LEU A 140 -2.54 -10.89 -2.59
N PRO A 141 -1.96 -11.53 -3.63
CA PRO A 141 -1.24 -12.80 -3.47
C PRO A 141 -0.08 -12.72 -2.47
N LYS A 142 0.70 -11.63 -2.50
CA LYS A 142 1.81 -11.40 -1.56
C LYS A 142 1.31 -11.26 -0.12
N LEU A 143 0.19 -10.56 0.07
CA LEU A 143 -0.41 -10.41 1.39
C LEU A 143 -0.98 -11.74 1.90
N ILE A 144 -1.55 -12.58 1.04
CA ILE A 144 -2.02 -13.93 1.41
C ILE A 144 -0.86 -14.80 1.88
N GLU A 145 0.26 -14.81 1.15
CA GLU A 145 1.46 -15.56 1.52
C GLU A 145 2.03 -15.09 2.86
N ALA A 146 2.14 -13.77 3.05
CA ALA A 146 2.60 -13.19 4.31
C ALA A 146 1.65 -13.55 5.46
N TYR A 147 0.34 -13.44 5.25
CA TYR A 147 -0.67 -13.79 6.24
C TYR A 147 -0.56 -15.24 6.70
N GLN A 148 -0.51 -16.18 5.76
CA GLN A 148 -0.41 -17.61 6.09
C GLN A 148 0.88 -17.92 6.87
N THR A 149 1.99 -17.32 6.46
CA THR A 149 3.29 -17.51 7.12
C THR A 149 3.33 -16.94 8.53
N ILE A 150 2.76 -15.75 8.74
CA ILE A 150 2.69 -15.12 10.06
C ILE A 150 1.71 -15.89 10.95
N LYS A 151 0.51 -16.19 10.45
CA LYS A 151 -0.56 -16.91 11.19
C LYS A 151 -0.13 -18.30 11.65
N ALA A 152 0.73 -18.98 10.88
CA ALA A 152 1.31 -20.27 11.26
C ALA A 152 2.30 -20.18 12.44
N LYS A 153 2.88 -18.99 12.70
CA LYS A 153 3.79 -18.73 13.81
C LYS A 153 3.08 -18.05 14.99
N ASP A 154 2.05 -17.26 14.70
CA ASP A 154 1.30 -16.47 15.68
C ASP A 154 -0.21 -16.49 15.36
N GLU A 155 -0.97 -17.28 16.11
CA GLU A 155 -2.43 -17.37 15.97
C GLU A 155 -3.14 -16.05 16.31
N ALA A 156 -2.49 -15.17 17.09
CA ALA A 156 -2.96 -13.86 17.49
C ALA A 156 -2.64 -12.76 16.46
N PHE A 157 -2.44 -13.12 15.19
CA PHE A 157 -2.35 -12.19 14.07
C PHE A 157 -3.63 -12.22 13.21
N GLU A 158 -4.17 -11.08 12.78
CA GLU A 158 -5.33 -11.06 11.90
C GLU A 158 -5.29 -9.92 10.87
N VAL A 159 -6.03 -10.07 9.78
CA VAL A 159 -6.24 -8.99 8.79
C VAL A 159 -7.73 -8.65 8.72
N ILE A 160 -8.04 -7.36 8.63
CA ILE A 160 -9.41 -6.85 8.44
C ILE A 160 -9.45 -6.08 7.12
N PHE A 161 -10.15 -6.65 6.15
CA PHE A 161 -10.40 -6.02 4.86
C PHE A 161 -11.41 -4.88 4.99
N ILE A 162 -11.03 -3.70 4.51
CA ILE A 162 -11.83 -2.48 4.48
C ILE A 162 -12.05 -2.11 3.01
N SER A 163 -13.21 -2.49 2.49
CA SER A 163 -13.49 -2.40 1.06
C SER A 163 -13.77 -0.97 0.59
N SER A 164 -13.27 -0.67 -0.59
CA SER A 164 -13.66 0.47 -1.42
C SER A 164 -14.38 0.05 -2.71
N ASP A 165 -14.93 -1.16 -2.74
CA ASP A 165 -15.80 -1.62 -3.82
C ASP A 165 -17.06 -0.77 -3.91
N ARG A 166 -17.69 -0.80 -5.09
CA ARG A 166 -18.82 0.08 -5.43
C ARG A 166 -20.17 -0.62 -5.26
N ASP A 167 -20.15 -1.94 -5.12
CA ASP A 167 -21.33 -2.79 -4.97
C ASP A 167 -20.99 -4.06 -4.17
N GLN A 168 -22.03 -4.68 -3.61
CA GLN A 168 -21.92 -5.87 -2.78
C GLN A 168 -21.35 -7.07 -3.53
N ALA A 169 -21.69 -7.25 -4.81
CA ALA A 169 -21.25 -8.41 -5.59
C ALA A 169 -19.74 -8.39 -5.82
N SER A 170 -19.18 -7.22 -6.18
CA SER A 170 -17.73 -7.03 -6.32
C SER A 170 -16.99 -7.22 -4.99
N PHE A 171 -17.59 -6.76 -3.89
CA PHE A 171 -17.07 -7.01 -2.54
C PHE A 171 -17.01 -8.51 -2.23
N ASP A 172 -18.12 -9.23 -2.43
CA ASP A 172 -18.23 -10.66 -2.11
C ASP A 172 -17.25 -11.49 -2.96
N GLU A 173 -17.17 -11.20 -4.27
CA GLU A 173 -16.25 -11.86 -5.20
C GLU A 173 -14.80 -11.70 -4.71
N PHE A 174 -14.37 -10.47 -4.43
CA PHE A 174 -12.99 -10.22 -4.04
C PHE A 174 -12.67 -10.72 -2.63
N PHE A 175 -13.59 -10.55 -1.68
CA PHE A 175 -13.45 -11.05 -0.32
C PHE A 175 -13.41 -12.58 -0.28
N SER A 176 -14.07 -13.28 -1.22
CA SER A 176 -14.07 -14.75 -1.28
C SER A 176 -12.65 -15.33 -1.36
N GLY A 177 -11.72 -14.65 -2.06
CA GLY A 177 -10.33 -15.07 -2.20
C GLY A 177 -9.42 -14.76 -1.01
N MET A 178 -9.91 -14.08 0.03
CA MET A 178 -9.11 -13.65 1.18
C MET A 178 -9.27 -14.57 2.39
N PRO A 179 -8.21 -15.01 3.09
CA PRO A 179 -8.34 -15.96 4.22
C PRO A 179 -8.73 -15.33 5.56
N TRP A 180 -9.08 -14.03 5.59
CA TRP A 180 -9.20 -13.22 6.80
C TRP A 180 -10.58 -12.54 6.95
N LEU A 181 -10.70 -11.57 7.85
CA LEU A 181 -11.95 -10.88 8.21
C LEU A 181 -12.19 -9.62 7.37
N ALA A 182 -13.40 -9.06 7.41
CA ALA A 182 -13.72 -7.80 6.74
C ALA A 182 -14.65 -6.92 7.58
N LEU A 183 -14.65 -5.62 7.31
CA LEU A 183 -15.82 -4.81 7.63
C LEU A 183 -16.96 -5.14 6.64
N PRO A 184 -18.23 -5.11 7.08
CA PRO A 184 -19.36 -5.20 6.17
C PRO A 184 -19.25 -4.20 5.01
N PHE A 185 -19.77 -4.57 3.84
CA PHE A 185 -19.89 -3.63 2.74
C PHE A 185 -20.76 -2.42 3.14
N GLY A 186 -20.35 -1.22 2.74
CA GLY A 186 -21.05 0.03 3.09
C GLY A 186 -20.90 0.48 4.54
N ASP A 187 -20.03 -0.16 5.34
CA ASP A 187 -19.81 0.21 6.74
C ASP A 187 -19.26 1.65 6.89
N GLN A 188 -19.92 2.45 7.74
CA GLN A 188 -19.57 3.85 7.94
C GLN A 188 -18.19 4.04 8.58
N ARG A 189 -17.71 3.05 9.35
CA ARG A 189 -16.37 3.06 9.96
C ARG A 189 -15.28 3.21 8.90
N LYS A 190 -15.49 2.73 7.66
CA LYS A 190 -14.57 2.92 6.54
C LYS A 190 -14.18 4.40 6.36
N THR A 191 -15.16 5.30 6.39
CA THR A 191 -14.93 6.74 6.20
C THR A 191 -14.11 7.33 7.35
N SER A 192 -14.46 6.97 8.60
CA SER A 192 -13.72 7.41 9.79
C SER A 192 -12.29 6.91 9.76
N LEU A 193 -12.09 5.61 9.55
CA LEU A 193 -10.78 4.96 9.45
C LEU A 193 -9.93 5.54 8.31
N GLY A 194 -10.56 5.81 7.16
CA GLY A 194 -9.90 6.45 6.02
C GLY A 194 -9.35 7.84 6.36
N ARG A 195 -10.09 8.63 7.15
CA ARG A 195 -9.62 9.93 7.65
C ARG A 195 -8.52 9.76 8.71
N THR A 196 -8.74 8.91 9.71
CA THR A 196 -7.78 8.66 10.80
C THR A 196 -6.41 8.26 10.27
N PHE A 197 -6.39 7.38 9.26
CA PHE A 197 -5.15 6.87 8.67
C PHE A 197 -4.73 7.57 7.37
N LYS A 198 -5.37 8.70 7.04
CA LYS A 198 -5.07 9.52 5.85
C LYS A 198 -4.96 8.68 4.57
N VAL A 199 -5.93 7.79 4.35
CA VAL A 199 -5.93 6.85 3.23
C VAL A 199 -6.26 7.58 1.93
N GLY A 200 -5.22 8.11 1.26
CA GLY A 200 -5.34 8.79 -0.03
C GLY A 200 -5.28 7.88 -1.25
N SER A 201 -4.77 6.65 -1.09
CA SER A 201 -4.67 5.66 -2.17
C SER A 201 -4.77 4.23 -1.63
N ILE A 202 -5.12 3.30 -2.52
CA ILE A 202 -5.17 1.86 -2.23
C ILE A 202 -4.28 1.09 -3.21
N PRO A 203 -3.66 -0.03 -2.80
CA PRO A 203 -3.80 -0.69 -1.50
C PRO A 203 -3.02 0.02 -0.38
N LYS A 204 -3.63 0.14 0.81
CA LYS A 204 -2.97 0.65 2.04
C LYS A 204 -3.13 -0.38 3.15
N LEU A 205 -2.05 -0.61 3.90
CA LEU A 205 -2.05 -1.47 5.08
C LEU A 205 -1.58 -0.68 6.29
N ILE A 206 -2.33 -0.78 7.37
CA ILE A 206 -2.00 -0.18 8.67
C ILE A 206 -1.80 -1.32 9.67
N ALA A 207 -0.64 -1.34 10.34
CA ALA A 207 -0.36 -2.31 11.39
C ALA A 207 -0.74 -1.75 12.76
N ILE A 208 -1.52 -2.54 13.50
CA ILE A 208 -2.01 -2.25 14.84
C ILE A 208 -1.47 -3.34 15.78
N GLU A 209 -0.83 -2.92 16.88
CA GLU A 209 -0.29 -3.84 17.89
C GLU A 209 -1.39 -4.31 18.87
N PRO A 210 -1.12 -5.34 19.72
CA PRO A 210 -2.10 -5.92 20.64
C PRO A 210 -2.81 -4.92 21.57
N THR A 211 -2.16 -3.80 21.91
CA THR A 211 -2.73 -2.73 22.73
C THR A 211 -3.79 -1.91 22.00
N GLY A 212 -3.90 -2.06 20.67
CA GLY A 212 -4.77 -1.28 19.82
C GLY A 212 -4.13 -0.01 19.25
N ARG A 213 -2.85 0.25 19.55
CA ARG A 213 -2.12 1.39 18.99
C ARG A 213 -1.57 1.08 17.60
N THR A 214 -1.38 2.14 16.81
CA THR A 214 -0.80 2.03 15.47
C THR A 214 0.71 1.86 15.56
N VAL A 215 1.23 0.79 14.97
CA VAL A 215 2.67 0.53 14.82
C VAL A 215 3.21 1.28 13.62
N THR A 216 2.59 1.10 12.46
CA THR A 216 3.01 1.76 11.22
C THR A 216 1.87 1.87 10.22
N THR A 217 1.91 2.92 9.41
CA THR A 217 0.99 3.11 8.27
C THR A 217 1.62 2.67 6.94
N GLU A 218 2.85 2.16 6.97
CA GLU A 218 3.66 1.76 5.81
C GLU A 218 3.77 0.24 5.65
N ALA A 219 2.94 -0.52 6.38
CA ALA A 219 2.98 -1.99 6.39
C ALA A 219 2.87 -2.61 4.99
N ARG A 220 2.19 -1.96 4.04
CA ARG A 220 2.11 -2.42 2.64
C ARG A 220 3.48 -2.47 1.99
N ASN A 221 4.29 -1.44 2.18
CA ASN A 221 5.64 -1.39 1.62
C ASN A 221 6.56 -2.39 2.33
N LEU A 222 6.41 -2.53 3.65
CA LEU A 222 7.17 -3.53 4.42
C LEU A 222 6.87 -4.97 3.97
N VAL A 223 5.60 -5.32 3.76
CA VAL A 223 5.22 -6.64 3.20
C VAL A 223 5.75 -6.82 1.79
N MET A 224 5.75 -5.79 0.95
CA MET A 224 6.33 -5.88 -0.39
C MET A 224 7.83 -6.22 -0.34
N ILE A 225 8.59 -5.55 0.54
CA ILE A 225 10.05 -5.66 0.59
C ILE A 225 10.50 -6.91 1.35
N HIS A 226 9.89 -7.18 2.52
CA HIS A 226 10.35 -8.19 3.48
C HIS A 226 9.36 -9.35 3.64
N GLY A 227 8.20 -9.33 2.99
CA GLY A 227 7.19 -10.39 3.10
C GLY A 227 6.71 -10.57 4.55
N ALA A 228 6.66 -11.82 4.99
CA ALA A 228 6.27 -12.19 6.35
C ALA A 228 7.31 -11.77 7.41
N ASP A 229 8.58 -11.63 7.03
CA ASP A 229 9.65 -11.30 7.98
C ASP A 229 9.53 -9.88 8.52
N ALA A 230 8.80 -9.00 7.83
CA ALA A 230 8.48 -7.67 8.34
C ALA A 230 7.65 -7.69 9.62
N TYR A 231 6.96 -8.79 9.97
CA TYR A 231 6.23 -8.93 11.24
C TYR A 231 7.19 -8.94 12.45
N PRO A 232 6.97 -8.14 13.51
CA PRO A 232 5.73 -7.46 13.91
C PRO A 232 5.56 -6.01 13.41
N PHE A 233 6.28 -5.62 12.37
CA PHE A 233 6.20 -4.30 11.70
C PHE A 233 6.68 -3.11 12.54
N THR A 234 7.35 -3.36 13.68
CA THR A 234 7.93 -2.32 14.53
C THR A 234 9.16 -1.70 13.88
N ASP A 235 9.37 -0.41 14.09
CA ASP A 235 10.53 0.30 13.53
C ASP A 235 11.85 -0.32 13.97
N GLU A 236 11.94 -0.81 15.21
CA GLU A 236 13.11 -1.52 15.74
C GLU A 236 13.37 -2.80 14.96
N HIS A 237 12.35 -3.63 14.75
CA HIS A 237 12.48 -4.90 14.03
C HIS A 237 12.85 -4.71 12.56
N ILE A 238 12.25 -3.71 11.89
CA ILE A 238 12.61 -3.38 10.51
C ILE A 238 14.07 -2.93 10.42
N LYS A 239 14.55 -2.09 11.34
CA LYS A 239 15.97 -1.69 11.39
C LYS A 239 16.90 -2.88 11.60
N GLU A 240 16.51 -3.86 12.41
CA GLU A 240 17.29 -5.09 12.60
C GLU A 240 17.41 -5.90 11.31
N ILE A 241 16.31 -6.08 10.57
CA ILE A 241 16.33 -6.79 9.27
C ILE A 241 17.20 -6.04 8.26
N GLU A 242 17.04 -4.72 8.17
CA GLU A 242 17.84 -3.89 7.26
C GLU A 242 19.33 -3.93 7.61
N ALA A 243 19.68 -3.91 8.90
CA ALA A 243 21.07 -4.01 9.35
C ALA A 243 21.68 -5.39 9.03
N GLN A 244 20.92 -6.48 9.23
CA GLN A 244 21.36 -7.82 8.84
C GLN A 244 21.61 -7.90 7.33
N TYR A 245 20.72 -7.32 6.54
CA TYR A 245 20.85 -7.28 5.09
C TYR A 245 22.06 -6.46 4.63
N GLU A 246 22.32 -5.31 5.25
CA GLU A 246 23.50 -4.50 4.94
C GLU A 246 24.81 -5.20 5.34
N GLU A 247 24.82 -5.92 6.47
CA GLU A 247 25.97 -6.73 6.87
C GLU A 247 26.24 -7.86 5.88
N MET A 248 25.19 -8.54 5.40
CA MET A 248 25.32 -9.53 4.31
C MET A 248 25.85 -8.89 3.03
N ALA A 249 25.41 -7.68 2.69
CA ALA A 249 25.83 -6.96 1.50
C ALA A 249 27.31 -6.56 1.50
N LYS A 250 27.93 -6.35 2.67
CA LYS A 250 29.39 -6.12 2.78
C LYS A 250 30.23 -7.30 2.30
N GLY A 251 29.68 -8.51 2.34
CA GLY A 251 30.33 -9.71 1.81
C GLY A 251 30.20 -9.89 0.30
N TRP A 252 29.42 -9.04 -0.38
CA TRP A 252 29.19 -9.15 -1.83
C TRP A 252 30.18 -8.33 -2.63
N PRO A 253 30.59 -8.79 -3.83
CA PRO A 253 31.45 -8.01 -4.70
C PRO A 253 30.72 -6.76 -5.21
N GLU A 254 31.45 -5.65 -5.41
CA GLU A 254 30.88 -4.43 -5.99
C GLU A 254 30.45 -4.62 -7.46
N LYS A 255 31.12 -5.54 -8.16
CA LYS A 255 30.86 -5.86 -9.56
C LYS A 255 30.92 -7.36 -9.82
N VAL A 256 30.07 -7.85 -10.70
CA VAL A 256 30.04 -9.27 -11.11
C VAL A 256 29.89 -9.39 -12.62
N LYS A 257 30.60 -10.36 -13.20
CA LYS A 257 30.34 -10.85 -14.57
C LYS A 257 29.42 -12.04 -14.47
N HIS A 258 28.35 -12.06 -15.25
CA HIS A 258 27.35 -13.11 -15.17
C HIS A 258 27.09 -13.71 -16.55
N ALA A 259 26.91 -15.04 -16.63
CA ALA A 259 26.73 -15.74 -17.91
C ALA A 259 25.48 -15.30 -18.68
N LEU A 260 24.43 -14.87 -17.97
CA LEU A 260 23.22 -14.31 -18.61
C LEU A 260 23.43 -12.89 -19.16
N HIS A 261 24.54 -12.23 -18.86
CA HIS A 261 24.85 -10.88 -19.30
C HIS A 261 26.38 -10.66 -19.39
N GLU A 262 26.98 -11.09 -20.50
CA GLU A 262 28.43 -11.08 -20.69
C GLU A 262 28.98 -9.74 -21.21
N GLN A 263 28.13 -8.88 -21.80
CA GLN A 263 28.59 -7.66 -22.44
C GLN A 263 29.11 -6.61 -21.45
N HIS A 264 28.48 -6.50 -20.28
CA HIS A 264 28.83 -5.52 -19.25
C HIS A 264 28.89 -6.16 -17.87
N GLU A 265 29.74 -5.61 -17.01
CA GLU A 265 29.73 -5.97 -15.59
C GLU A 265 28.50 -5.38 -14.92
N LEU A 266 27.86 -6.19 -14.07
CA LEU A 266 26.74 -5.75 -13.26
C LEU A 266 27.27 -5.13 -11.97
N VAL A 267 26.77 -3.94 -11.60
CA VAL A 267 27.19 -3.19 -10.42
C VAL A 267 26.18 -3.36 -9.30
N LEU A 268 26.67 -3.67 -8.10
CA LEU A 268 25.82 -3.78 -6.91
C LEU A 268 25.20 -2.42 -6.59
N THR A 269 23.89 -2.30 -6.82
CA THR A 269 23.14 -1.05 -6.79
C THR A 269 21.93 -1.17 -5.86
N MET A 270 21.59 -0.09 -5.16
CA MET A 270 20.35 -0.04 -4.39
C MET A 270 19.17 0.18 -5.34
N ARG A 271 18.22 -0.76 -5.37
CA ARG A 271 17.02 -0.72 -6.21
C ARG A 271 15.80 -0.97 -5.33
N ARG A 272 14.84 -0.04 -5.31
CA ARG A 272 13.62 -0.18 -4.48
C ARG A 272 12.74 -1.34 -4.93
N MET A 273 12.59 -1.50 -6.24
CA MET A 273 11.82 -2.56 -6.88
C MET A 273 12.40 -2.77 -8.28
N TYR A 274 12.58 -4.03 -8.67
CA TYR A 274 13.05 -4.42 -10.00
C TYR A 274 12.55 -5.83 -10.33
N ILE A 275 12.58 -6.21 -11.60
CA ILE A 275 12.37 -7.60 -12.01
C ILE A 275 13.73 -8.19 -12.33
N CYS A 276 14.09 -9.29 -11.69
CA CYS A 276 15.32 -9.99 -11.97
C CYS A 276 15.23 -10.65 -13.35
N ASN A 277 16.08 -10.24 -14.30
CA ASN A 277 16.15 -10.85 -15.63
C ASN A 277 16.58 -12.33 -15.59
N GLY A 278 17.17 -12.77 -14.48
CA GLY A 278 17.60 -14.14 -14.29
C GLY A 278 16.46 -15.09 -13.95
N CYS A 279 15.55 -14.73 -13.05
CA CYS A 279 14.47 -15.61 -12.57
C CYS A 279 13.05 -15.08 -12.79
N GLU A 280 12.93 -13.90 -13.40
CA GLU A 280 11.67 -13.19 -13.69
C GLU A 280 10.84 -12.85 -12.44
N LYS A 281 11.43 -12.97 -11.25
CA LYS A 281 10.79 -12.58 -9.99
C LYS A 281 11.19 -11.17 -9.60
N GLU A 282 10.28 -10.53 -8.88
CA GLU A 282 10.50 -9.21 -8.31
C GLU A 282 11.61 -9.23 -7.25
N GLY A 283 12.41 -8.17 -7.19
CA GLY A 283 13.48 -7.96 -6.23
C GLY A 283 13.40 -6.59 -5.57
N HIS A 284 13.98 -6.49 -4.37
CA HIS A 284 14.00 -5.28 -3.55
C HIS A 284 15.40 -5.06 -2.96
N LEU A 285 15.63 -3.84 -2.45
CA LEU A 285 16.84 -3.40 -1.76
C LEU A 285 18.12 -3.38 -2.61
N ARG A 286 18.71 -4.53 -2.97
CA ARG A 286 19.96 -4.57 -3.78
C ARG A 286 19.77 -5.42 -5.01
N SER A 287 20.39 -5.00 -6.09
CA SER A 287 20.45 -5.68 -7.39
C SER A 287 21.88 -5.61 -7.92
N PHE A 288 22.28 -6.60 -8.69
CA PHE A 288 23.41 -6.46 -9.62
C PHE A 288 22.85 -5.92 -10.94
N TYR A 289 23.12 -4.63 -11.19
CA TYR A 289 22.46 -3.85 -12.23
C TYR A 289 23.43 -3.35 -13.32
N CYS A 290 23.04 -3.47 -14.59
CA CYS A 290 23.70 -2.81 -15.71
C CYS A 290 22.86 -1.61 -16.16
N ALA A 291 23.41 -0.40 -16.04
CA ALA A 291 22.74 0.82 -16.51
C ALA A 291 22.62 0.94 -18.03
N GLU A 292 23.54 0.31 -18.78
CA GLU A 292 23.57 0.38 -20.24
C GLU A 292 22.49 -0.49 -20.88
N CYS A 293 22.16 -1.62 -20.25
CA CYS A 293 21.21 -2.60 -20.78
C CYS A 293 19.89 -2.67 -20.00
N ASP A 294 19.74 -1.87 -18.94
CA ASP A 294 18.64 -1.95 -17.97
C ASP A 294 18.40 -3.40 -17.52
N PHE A 295 19.48 -4.05 -17.07
CA PHE A 295 19.50 -5.47 -16.71
C PHE A 295 19.76 -5.61 -15.22
N ASP A 296 18.85 -6.26 -14.49
CA ASP A 296 18.91 -6.50 -13.05
C ASP A 296 18.99 -8.00 -12.73
N LEU A 297 19.86 -8.36 -11.79
CA LEU A 297 19.84 -9.66 -11.14
C LEU A 297 19.70 -9.53 -9.64
N HIS A 298 18.91 -10.43 -9.03
CA HIS A 298 18.97 -10.62 -7.58
C HIS A 298 20.40 -10.96 -7.14
N PRO A 299 20.84 -10.50 -5.95
CA PRO A 299 22.13 -10.90 -5.38
C PRO A 299 22.33 -12.42 -5.39
N LYS A 300 21.31 -13.19 -5.01
CA LYS A 300 21.35 -14.66 -5.07
C LYS A 300 21.48 -15.20 -6.51
N CYS A 301 20.75 -14.62 -7.47
CA CYS A 301 20.82 -15.05 -8.87
C CYS A 301 22.18 -14.75 -9.51
N ALA A 302 22.87 -13.71 -9.05
CA ALA A 302 24.16 -13.31 -9.57
C ALA A 302 25.36 -14.02 -8.90
N LEU A 303 25.21 -14.42 -7.63
CA LEU A 303 26.30 -14.95 -6.80
C LEU A 303 26.23 -16.46 -6.55
N GLU A 304 25.04 -17.06 -6.57
CA GLU A 304 24.91 -18.51 -6.48
C GLU A 304 24.97 -19.11 -7.89
N GLU A 305 25.99 -19.93 -8.17
CA GLU A 305 26.05 -20.69 -9.43
C GLU A 305 24.78 -21.53 -9.62
N ASP A 306 24.30 -21.52 -10.86
CA ASP A 306 23.01 -21.96 -11.31
C ASP A 306 22.62 -23.36 -10.79
N LYS A 307 21.85 -23.43 -9.69
CA LYS A 307 21.19 -24.68 -9.28
C LYS A 307 20.17 -25.16 -10.32
N ARG A 308 19.85 -24.35 -11.36
CA ARG A 308 18.99 -24.77 -12.46
C ARG A 308 19.67 -25.76 -13.42
N ILE A 309 20.99 -25.95 -13.35
CA ILE A 309 21.69 -27.01 -14.12
C ILE A 309 21.59 -28.39 -13.42
N LYS A 310 21.02 -28.50 -12.22
CA LYS A 310 20.91 -29.79 -11.49
C LYS A 310 19.50 -30.37 -11.33
N ASP A 311 18.43 -29.62 -11.59
CA ASP A 311 17.06 -30.17 -11.51
C ASP A 311 16.52 -30.72 -12.84
N ASP A 312 17.11 -30.38 -13.99
CA ASP A 312 16.80 -31.06 -15.26
C ASP A 312 17.36 -32.48 -15.36
N ASN A 313 18.21 -32.90 -14.41
CA ASN A 313 18.75 -34.25 -14.32
C ASN A 313 18.10 -35.13 -13.24
N LYS A 314 16.90 -34.77 -12.77
CA LYS A 314 15.99 -35.66 -12.03
C LYS A 314 14.69 -35.93 -12.79
N LEU A 315 14.83 -36.33 -14.05
CA LEU A 315 13.87 -37.24 -14.67
C LEU A 315 14.58 -38.54 -15.05
N GLU A 316 14.72 -39.43 -14.07
CA GLU A 316 14.88 -40.84 -14.38
C GLU A 316 13.69 -41.65 -13.85
N LYS A 317 13.06 -42.34 -14.82
CA LYS A 317 12.29 -43.60 -14.73
C LYS A 317 10.79 -43.51 -14.49
N ALA A 318 10.06 -43.29 -15.59
CA ALA A 318 8.79 -43.99 -15.85
C ALA A 318 8.94 -44.89 -17.08
N LYS A 319 8.53 -46.16 -16.93
CA LYS A 319 8.64 -47.25 -17.90
C LYS A 319 7.78 -47.00 -19.16
N PRO A 320 8.10 -47.61 -20.32
CA PRO A 320 7.29 -47.47 -21.54
C PRO A 320 6.00 -48.29 -21.42
N GLY A 321 4.85 -47.63 -21.66
CA GLY A 321 3.54 -48.25 -21.80
C GLY A 321 2.88 -47.77 -23.09
N GLU A 322 2.52 -48.72 -23.94
CA GLU A 322 2.05 -48.61 -25.32
C GLU A 322 0.66 -47.97 -25.46
N GLY A 323 0.30 -47.54 -26.69
CA GLY A 323 -1.11 -47.50 -27.11
C GLY A 323 -1.58 -46.29 -27.92
N TRP A 324 -0.90 -45.92 -29.01
CA TRP A 324 -1.50 -45.06 -30.05
C TRP A 324 -1.28 -45.68 -31.42
N LYS A 325 -2.37 -45.92 -32.16
CA LYS A 325 -2.32 -46.25 -33.58
C LYS A 325 -2.77 -45.03 -34.37
N CYS A 326 -1.97 -44.61 -35.33
CA CYS A 326 -2.28 -43.53 -36.25
C CYS A 326 -2.30 -44.10 -37.66
N ASP A 327 -3.40 -43.87 -38.40
CA ASP A 327 -3.49 -44.09 -39.83
C ASP A 327 -3.73 -42.73 -40.49
N GLY A 328 -2.67 -42.13 -41.04
CA GLY A 328 -2.70 -40.78 -41.58
C GLY A 328 -2.88 -39.69 -40.51
N GLU A 329 -3.61 -38.62 -40.82
CA GLU A 329 -3.70 -37.40 -40.00
C GLU A 329 -4.66 -37.49 -38.80
N VAL A 330 -5.21 -38.66 -38.47
CA VAL A 330 -6.09 -38.83 -37.32
C VAL A 330 -5.57 -39.95 -36.41
N CYS A 331 -5.19 -39.59 -35.19
CA CYS A 331 -4.84 -40.54 -34.14
C CYS A 331 -6.02 -40.69 -33.17
N SER A 332 -6.40 -41.93 -32.87
CA SER A 332 -7.37 -42.25 -31.82
C SER A 332 -6.78 -43.29 -30.87
N ARG A 333 -7.19 -43.19 -29.60
CA ARG A 333 -6.70 -44.04 -28.52
C ARG A 333 -7.37 -45.42 -28.62
N ALA A 334 -6.57 -46.49 -28.65
CA ALA A 334 -7.07 -47.86 -28.56
C ALA A 334 -7.46 -48.19 -27.11
#